data_AF-A0A800CXY3-F1
#
_entry.id   AF-A0A800CXY3-F1
#
_cell.length_a   1.000
_cell.length_b   1.000
_cell.length_c   1.000
_cell.angle_alpha   90.00
_cell.angle_beta   90.00
_cell.angle_gamma   90.00
#
_symmetry.space_group_name_H-M   'P 1'
#
loop_
_entity.id
_entity.type
_entity.pdbx_description
1 polymer ?
#
loop_
_entity_poly.entity_id
_entity_poly.type
_entity_poly.pdbx_seq_one_letter_code
_entity_poly.pdbx_strand_id
1 'polypeptide(L)'
;MKKITTISSSFTLGIILALSGCGGGVTAESKEGITISGKAIDPYLSGSRVCLDLNENRSCDTNEPHTTTNEIGDYALDIALEYHGATHSLLVSGGIDTGTGEPFTGILTAVKEANQTTQHITPLSTAVEARHQYCLEAHDECQDTMEEIESAVADYLNLTADEIHGDIVELADNQSDEPLRVALALQICAEHYNHTNPYRFYEKLVQHDFSGEQSWAEYVESFIPSSPTIITAIMGVDTNDLEEVPETDHTNAHQIAQYAHGLLP
;
A
#
# COMPACT_ATOMS: atom_id res chain seq x y z
N MET A 1 42.63 -57.98 -35.36
CA MET A 1 43.56 -58.33 -36.46
C MET A 1 42.79 -58.32 -37.78
N LYS A 2 43.20 -57.45 -38.76
CA LYS A 2 43.16 -57.62 -40.24
C LYS A 2 41.80 -58.00 -40.91
N LYS A 3 41.21 -57.32 -41.91
CA LYS A 3 41.58 -56.35 -42.99
C LYS A 3 40.27 -55.61 -43.41
N ILE A 4 40.20 -54.28 -43.57
CA ILE A 4 40.45 -53.46 -44.79
C ILE A 4 39.88 -54.06 -46.09
N THR A 5 38.95 -53.36 -46.75
CA THR A 5 39.00 -53.01 -48.20
C THR A 5 38.05 -51.83 -48.49
N THR A 6 38.58 -50.89 -49.26
CA THR A 6 38.10 -49.54 -49.60
C THR A 6 37.61 -49.50 -51.07
N ILE A 7 37.13 -48.33 -51.53
CA ILE A 7 37.06 -47.81 -52.94
C ILE A 7 35.66 -48.01 -53.58
N SER A 8 34.97 -47.08 -54.24
CA SER A 8 35.18 -45.68 -54.68
C SER A 8 33.89 -45.20 -55.38
N SER A 9 33.64 -43.89 -55.39
CA SER A 9 33.45 -43.08 -56.62
C SER A 9 32.29 -42.09 -56.54
N SER A 10 32.68 -40.82 -56.54
CA SER A 10 31.90 -39.59 -56.66
C SER A 10 31.12 -39.48 -57.99
N PHE A 11 29.96 -38.82 -57.97
CA PHE A 11 29.60 -37.82 -59.00
C PHE A 11 28.48 -36.87 -58.52
N THR A 12 28.78 -35.58 -58.62
CA THR A 12 28.01 -34.35 -58.40
C THR A 12 26.65 -34.25 -59.11
N LEU A 13 25.67 -33.55 -58.51
CA LEU A 13 24.98 -32.41 -59.14
C LEU A 13 24.12 -31.65 -58.10
N GLY A 14 24.32 -30.33 -58.01
CA GLY A 14 23.61 -29.47 -57.07
C GLY A 14 22.22 -29.03 -57.54
N ILE A 15 21.40 -28.63 -56.58
CA ILE A 15 20.27 -27.71 -56.77
C ILE A 15 20.31 -26.73 -55.59
N ILE A 16 20.54 -25.46 -55.93
CA ILE A 16 20.29 -24.30 -55.07
C ILE A 16 18.79 -24.05 -55.12
N LEU A 17 18.12 -24.10 -53.97
CA LEU A 17 16.79 -23.55 -53.76
C LEU A 17 16.88 -22.53 -52.63
N ALA A 18 17.00 -21.26 -53.02
CA ALA A 18 16.69 -20.14 -52.16
C ALA A 18 15.16 -20.09 -52.02
N LEU A 19 14.67 -20.28 -50.79
CA LEU A 19 13.34 -19.85 -50.39
C LEU A 19 13.50 -18.93 -49.17
N SER A 20 13.09 -17.70 -49.44
CA SER A 20 12.88 -16.56 -48.57
C SER A 20 11.92 -16.84 -47.41
N GLY A 21 12.25 -16.28 -46.26
CA GLY A 21 11.29 -15.56 -45.41
C GLY A 21 10.24 -16.39 -44.66
N CYS A 22 10.50 -16.60 -43.37
CA CYS A 22 9.48 -16.34 -42.36
C CYS A 22 10.18 -15.62 -41.21
N GLY A 23 10.14 -14.29 -41.27
CA GLY A 23 10.36 -13.48 -40.09
C GLY A 23 9.18 -13.72 -39.16
N GLY A 24 9.36 -14.60 -38.19
CA GLY A 24 8.56 -14.61 -36.98
C GLY A 24 8.96 -13.39 -36.16
N GLY A 25 8.55 -12.21 -36.63
CA GLY A 25 8.41 -11.09 -35.72
C GLY A 25 7.41 -11.57 -34.68
N VAL A 26 7.88 -11.78 -33.46
CA VAL A 26 6.97 -11.66 -32.32
C VAL A 26 6.47 -10.24 -32.47
N THR A 27 5.24 -10.09 -32.98
CA THR A 27 4.45 -8.95 -32.60
C THR A 27 4.38 -9.08 -31.10
N ALA A 28 5.28 -8.38 -30.40
CA ALA A 28 4.90 -7.85 -29.11
C ALA A 28 3.59 -7.14 -29.42
N GLU A 29 2.47 -7.79 -29.11
CA GLU A 29 1.27 -7.06 -28.81
C GLU A 29 1.78 -6.04 -27.79
N SER A 30 1.91 -4.80 -28.23
CA SER A 30 2.08 -3.69 -27.32
C SER A 30 0.78 -3.70 -26.54
N LYS A 31 0.74 -4.49 -25.47
CA LYS A 31 -0.33 -4.47 -24.49
C LYS A 31 -0.33 -3.01 -24.07
N GLU A 32 -1.32 -2.25 -24.54
CA GLU A 32 -1.41 -0.84 -24.19
C GLU A 32 -1.45 -0.80 -22.66
N GLY A 33 -0.39 -0.22 -22.11
CA GLY A 33 -0.16 -0.13 -20.69
C GLY A 33 -0.48 1.27 -20.23
N ILE A 34 -0.92 1.39 -18.99
CA ILE A 34 -1.09 2.66 -18.31
C ILE A 34 -0.35 2.61 -16.99
N THR A 35 0.25 3.73 -16.64
CA THR A 35 1.01 3.87 -15.40
C THR A 35 0.09 4.46 -14.34
N ILE A 36 -0.02 3.76 -13.21
CA ILE A 36 -0.54 4.32 -11.97
C ILE A 36 0.65 4.81 -11.15
N SER A 37 0.62 6.06 -10.72
CA SER A 37 1.70 6.65 -9.93
C SER A 37 1.21 7.01 -8.53
N GLY A 38 2.14 7.23 -7.62
CA GLY A 38 1.79 7.51 -6.24
C GLY A 38 2.98 7.47 -5.32
N LYS A 39 2.69 7.45 -4.02
CA LYS A 39 3.66 7.32 -2.95
C LYS A 39 3.20 6.27 -1.97
N ALA A 40 4.14 5.51 -1.41
CA ALA A 40 3.89 4.69 -0.23
C ALA A 40 4.40 5.43 1.01
N ILE A 41 3.53 5.66 1.99
CA ILE A 41 3.78 6.60 3.10
C ILE A 41 3.29 6.01 4.43
N ASP A 42 4.25 5.61 5.25
CA ASP A 42 4.22 5.34 6.69
C ASP A 42 5.62 5.62 7.31
N PRO A 43 5.91 6.90 7.58
CA PRO A 43 6.66 7.81 6.66
C PRO A 43 7.09 7.25 5.29
N TYR A 44 7.76 8.02 4.43
CA TYR A 44 8.09 7.51 3.09
C TYR A 44 8.75 6.12 3.14
N LEU A 45 8.17 5.16 2.42
CA LEU A 45 8.66 3.79 2.40
C LEU A 45 9.58 3.62 1.19
N SER A 46 10.87 3.43 1.43
CA SER A 46 11.88 3.32 0.38
C SER A 46 12.22 1.88 0.02
N GLY A 47 12.32 1.57 -1.28
CA GLY A 47 12.64 0.23 -1.76
C GLY A 47 11.54 -0.80 -1.52
N SER A 48 10.32 -0.34 -1.25
CA SER A 48 9.15 -1.18 -0.99
C SER A 48 8.55 -1.70 -2.28
N ARG A 49 8.01 -2.92 -2.24
CA ARG A 49 7.33 -3.51 -3.38
C ARG A 49 5.89 -3.01 -3.41
N VAL A 50 5.49 -2.38 -4.52
CA VAL A 50 4.10 -1.99 -4.78
C VAL A 50 3.52 -2.92 -5.84
N CYS A 51 2.32 -3.45 -5.64
CA CYS A 51 1.65 -4.33 -6.60
C CYS A 51 0.15 -4.04 -6.70
N LEU A 52 -0.44 -4.50 -7.80
CA LEU A 52 -1.90 -4.55 -7.97
C LEU A 52 -2.39 -5.95 -7.59
N ASP A 53 -3.21 -6.07 -6.53
CA ASP A 53 -3.83 -7.34 -6.14
C ASP A 53 -4.87 -7.73 -7.20
N LEU A 54 -4.61 -8.81 -7.93
CA LEU A 54 -5.52 -9.29 -8.96
C LEU A 54 -6.40 -10.44 -8.47
N ASN A 55 -6.03 -11.07 -7.34
CA ASN A 55 -6.74 -12.24 -6.81
C ASN A 55 -7.32 -12.03 -5.40
N GLU A 56 -7.19 -10.82 -4.87
CA GLU A 56 -7.76 -10.36 -3.60
C GLU A 56 -7.24 -11.16 -2.40
N ASN A 57 -6.03 -11.71 -2.50
CA ASN A 57 -5.42 -12.52 -1.42
C ASN A 57 -4.62 -11.68 -0.42
N ARG A 58 -4.48 -10.37 -0.66
CA ARG A 58 -3.72 -9.40 0.13
C ARG A 58 -2.21 -9.71 0.16
N SER A 59 -1.66 -10.17 -0.95
CA SER A 59 -0.25 -10.51 -1.09
C SER A 59 0.25 -10.12 -2.48
N CYS A 60 1.46 -9.59 -2.57
CA CYS A 60 2.07 -9.31 -3.88
C CYS A 60 2.61 -10.58 -4.53
N ASP A 61 1.78 -11.25 -5.33
CA ASP A 61 2.15 -12.48 -6.00
C ASP A 61 3.12 -12.24 -7.17
N THR A 62 3.85 -13.31 -7.55
CA THR A 62 4.87 -13.22 -8.62
C THR A 62 4.30 -12.95 -10.01
N ASN A 63 3.02 -13.27 -10.23
CA ASN A 63 2.31 -13.08 -11.50
C ASN A 63 1.54 -11.75 -11.56
N GLU A 64 1.64 -10.91 -10.53
CA GLU A 64 0.95 -9.63 -10.48
C GLU A 64 1.85 -8.47 -10.93
N PRO A 65 1.26 -7.43 -11.58
CA PRO A 65 1.98 -6.21 -11.88
C PRO A 65 2.57 -5.62 -10.61
N HIS A 66 3.85 -5.25 -10.66
CA HIS A 66 4.53 -4.66 -9.51
C HIS A 66 5.64 -3.70 -9.93
N THR A 67 6.02 -2.86 -8.99
CA THR A 67 7.12 -1.90 -9.09
C THR A 67 7.80 -1.76 -7.73
N THR A 68 8.76 -0.84 -7.62
CA THR A 68 9.47 -0.55 -6.37
C THR A 68 9.50 0.95 -6.13
N THR A 69 9.33 1.35 -4.87
CA THR A 69 9.38 2.76 -4.48
C THR A 69 10.82 3.31 -4.50
N ASN A 70 10.96 4.60 -4.80
CA ASN A 70 12.25 5.31 -4.72
C ASN A 70 12.58 5.76 -3.28
N GLU A 71 13.58 6.63 -3.10
CA GLU A 71 14.03 7.13 -1.80
C GLU A 71 12.99 7.99 -1.05
N ILE A 72 12.00 8.54 -1.75
CA ILE A 72 10.93 9.38 -1.20
C ILE A 72 9.56 8.74 -1.37
N GLY A 73 9.52 7.42 -1.48
CA GLY A 73 8.29 6.63 -1.54
C GLY A 73 7.57 6.64 -2.89
N ASP A 74 8.04 7.38 -3.90
CA ASP A 74 7.35 7.44 -5.19
C ASP A 74 7.39 6.08 -5.88
N TYR A 75 6.28 5.70 -6.49
CA TYR A 75 6.19 4.56 -7.38
C TYR A 75 5.53 4.93 -8.71
N ALA A 76 5.86 4.15 -9.74
CA ALA A 76 5.20 4.14 -11.04
C ALA A 76 4.95 2.68 -11.41
N LEU A 77 3.69 2.27 -11.42
CA LEU A 77 3.24 0.90 -11.66
C LEU A 77 2.58 0.81 -13.03
N ASP A 78 3.23 0.12 -13.96
CA ASP A 78 2.66 -0.18 -15.27
C ASP A 78 1.68 -1.36 -15.18
N ILE A 79 0.44 -1.12 -15.55
CA ILE A 79 -0.61 -2.14 -15.62
C ILE A 79 -1.17 -2.24 -17.03
N ALA A 80 -1.76 -3.40 -17.35
CA ALA A 80 -2.50 -3.56 -18.59
C ALA A 80 -3.80 -2.73 -18.56
N LEU A 81 -4.21 -2.18 -19.71
CA LEU A 81 -5.44 -1.38 -19.83
C LEU A 81 -6.70 -2.11 -19.33
N GLU A 82 -6.74 -3.45 -19.43
CA GLU A 82 -7.83 -4.28 -18.93
C GLU A 82 -8.07 -4.15 -17.42
N TYR A 83 -7.01 -3.88 -16.65
CA TYR A 83 -7.10 -3.65 -15.20
C TYR A 83 -7.34 -2.17 -14.85
N HIS A 84 -7.16 -1.26 -15.80
CA HIS A 84 -7.32 0.17 -15.53
C HIS A 84 -8.79 0.57 -15.35
N GLY A 85 -9.68 -0.03 -16.14
CA GLY A 85 -11.12 0.27 -16.14
C GLY A 85 -11.92 -0.40 -15.02
N ALA A 86 -11.26 -1.12 -14.11
CA ALA A 86 -11.86 -1.80 -12.98
C ALA A 86 -11.25 -1.31 -11.66
N THR A 87 -11.99 -1.51 -10.57
CA THR A 87 -11.49 -1.27 -9.22
C THR A 87 -10.64 -2.46 -8.76
N HIS A 88 -9.50 -2.19 -8.15
CA HIS A 88 -8.57 -3.18 -7.60
C HIS A 88 -7.93 -2.64 -6.32
N SER A 89 -7.34 -3.51 -5.50
CA SER A 89 -6.50 -3.08 -4.38
C SER A 89 -5.05 -2.92 -4.83
N LEU A 90 -4.42 -1.83 -4.43
CA LEU A 90 -2.97 -1.66 -4.44
C LEU A 90 -2.42 -2.08 -3.08
N LEU A 91 -1.22 -2.66 -3.07
CA LEU A 91 -0.53 -3.00 -1.83
C LEU A 91 0.90 -2.52 -1.88
N VAL A 92 1.43 -2.21 -0.70
CA VAL A 92 2.85 -2.03 -0.46
C VAL A 92 3.33 -2.94 0.66
N SER A 93 4.51 -3.52 0.49
CA SER A 93 5.17 -4.34 1.51
C SER A 93 6.69 -4.27 1.41
N GLY A 94 7.37 -4.53 2.53
CA GLY A 94 8.82 -4.49 2.65
C GLY A 94 9.40 -3.08 2.45
N GLY A 95 10.71 -3.02 2.21
CA GLY A 95 11.46 -1.77 2.12
C GLY A 95 11.89 -1.24 3.49
N ILE A 96 12.22 0.05 3.54
CA ILE A 96 12.70 0.76 4.72
C ILE A 96 11.77 1.93 4.99
N ASP A 97 11.28 2.03 6.23
CA ASP A 97 10.63 3.24 6.72
C ASP A 97 11.70 4.32 6.93
N THR A 98 11.58 5.44 6.21
CA THR A 98 12.57 6.53 6.25
C THR A 98 12.52 7.37 7.51
N GLY A 99 11.42 7.32 8.27
CA GLY A 99 11.31 7.95 9.59
C GLY A 99 12.18 7.26 10.64
N THR A 100 12.15 5.93 10.64
CA THR A 100 12.85 5.10 11.64
C THR A 100 14.21 4.61 11.15
N GLY A 101 14.37 4.42 9.84
CA GLY A 101 15.53 3.77 9.23
C GLY A 101 15.49 2.24 9.34
N GLU A 102 14.38 1.66 9.79
CA GLU A 102 14.20 0.23 10.02
C GLU A 102 13.39 -0.44 8.88
N PRO A 103 13.45 -1.77 8.74
CA PRO A 103 12.63 -2.49 7.77
C PRO A 103 11.14 -2.33 8.05
N PHE A 104 10.36 -1.96 7.03
CA PHE A 104 8.90 -1.97 7.12
C PHE A 104 8.39 -3.43 7.07
N THR A 105 7.74 -3.87 8.15
CA THR A 105 7.24 -5.26 8.28
C THR A 105 5.74 -5.43 8.02
N GLY A 106 5.01 -4.33 7.80
CA GLY A 106 3.58 -4.34 7.55
C GLY A 106 3.18 -4.56 6.09
N ILE A 107 1.87 -4.42 5.85
CA ILE A 107 1.26 -4.28 4.53
C ILE A 107 0.31 -3.10 4.63
N LEU A 108 0.41 -2.15 3.70
CA LEU A 108 -0.59 -1.10 3.51
C LEU A 108 -1.34 -1.34 2.21
N THR A 109 -2.61 -0.97 2.18
CA THR A 109 -3.48 -1.12 1.03
C THR A 109 -4.11 0.21 0.63
N ALA A 110 -4.56 0.29 -0.62
CA ALA A 110 -5.37 1.41 -1.11
C ALA A 110 -6.32 0.90 -2.19
N VAL A 111 -7.50 1.49 -2.28
CA VAL A 111 -8.37 1.25 -3.42
C VAL A 111 -7.82 2.00 -4.63
N LYS A 112 -7.62 1.32 -5.75
CA LYS A 112 -7.46 1.94 -7.07
C LYS A 112 -8.79 1.86 -7.79
N GLU A 113 -9.48 2.99 -7.91
CA GLU A 113 -10.73 3.10 -8.63
C GLU A 113 -10.56 2.96 -10.15
N ALA A 114 -11.68 2.69 -10.82
CA ALA A 114 -11.75 2.63 -12.27
C ALA A 114 -11.26 3.95 -12.90
N ASN A 115 -10.33 3.83 -13.84
CA ASN A 115 -9.69 4.93 -14.57
C ASN A 115 -8.79 5.87 -13.73
N GLN A 116 -8.55 5.54 -12.45
CA GLN A 116 -7.62 6.28 -11.62
C GLN A 116 -6.16 6.03 -12.03
N THR A 117 -5.36 7.11 -12.03
CA THR A 117 -3.93 7.10 -12.40
C THR A 117 -3.00 7.56 -11.29
N THR A 118 -3.54 8.08 -10.19
CA THR A 118 -2.77 8.51 -9.02
C THR A 118 -3.43 7.97 -7.75
N GLN A 119 -2.68 7.30 -6.88
CA GLN A 119 -3.16 6.86 -5.56
C GLN A 119 -1.99 6.89 -4.58
N HIS A 120 -2.17 7.40 -3.36
CA HIS A 120 -1.18 7.20 -2.30
C HIS A 120 -1.56 5.98 -1.47
N ILE A 121 -0.56 5.22 -1.01
CA ILE A 121 -0.74 4.04 -0.19
C ILE A 121 -0.23 4.38 1.21
N THR A 122 -1.14 4.56 2.15
CA THR A 122 -0.88 5.02 3.53
C THR A 122 -1.70 4.19 4.53
N PRO A 123 -1.42 4.30 5.84
CA PRO A 123 -2.32 3.77 6.86
C PRO A 123 -3.76 4.31 6.73
N LEU A 124 -3.96 5.54 6.25
CA LEU A 124 -5.28 6.14 6.02
C LEU A 124 -6.00 5.48 4.84
N SER A 125 -5.33 5.32 3.70
CA SER A 125 -5.91 4.61 2.55
C SER A 125 -6.19 3.14 2.86
N THR A 126 -5.42 2.54 3.78
CA THR A 126 -5.65 1.16 4.26
C THR A 126 -6.95 1.07 5.05
N ALA A 127 -7.27 2.08 5.86
CA ALA A 127 -8.56 2.16 6.55
C ALA A 127 -9.74 2.31 5.57
N VAL A 128 -9.59 3.14 4.54
CA VAL A 128 -10.57 3.28 3.44
C VAL A 128 -10.77 1.95 2.72
N GLU A 129 -9.69 1.28 2.33
CA GLU A 129 -9.75 0.00 1.62
C GLU A 129 -10.39 -1.08 2.48
N ALA A 130 -10.05 -1.17 3.77
CA ALA A 130 -10.69 -2.09 4.69
C ALA A 130 -12.20 -1.84 4.82
N ARG A 131 -12.63 -0.57 4.85
CA ARG A 131 -14.06 -0.23 4.90
C ARG A 131 -14.75 -0.61 3.61
N HIS A 132 -14.12 -0.35 2.46
CA HIS A 132 -14.63 -0.78 1.16
C HIS A 132 -14.79 -2.29 1.07
N GLN A 133 -13.79 -3.08 1.48
CA GLN A 133 -13.88 -4.54 1.51
C GLN A 133 -15.01 -5.02 2.45
N TYR A 134 -15.13 -4.43 3.63
CA TYR A 134 -16.23 -4.73 4.55
C TYR A 134 -17.60 -4.51 3.88
N CYS A 135 -17.76 -3.41 3.15
CA CYS A 135 -19.01 -3.10 2.45
C CYS A 135 -19.34 -4.09 1.33
N LEU A 136 -18.33 -4.54 0.57
CA LEU A 136 -18.50 -5.58 -0.45
C LEU A 136 -18.94 -6.93 0.15
N GLU A 137 -18.38 -7.31 1.30
CA GLU A 137 -18.72 -8.56 2.00
C GLU A 137 -20.07 -8.49 2.74
N ALA A 138 -20.44 -7.32 3.27
CA ALA A 138 -21.71 -7.11 3.98
C ALA A 138 -22.94 -7.07 3.05
N HIS A 139 -22.73 -7.09 1.73
CA HIS A 139 -23.70 -7.17 0.63
C HIS A 139 -24.81 -6.10 0.62
N ASP A 140 -25.72 -6.09 1.61
CA ASP A 140 -26.94 -5.26 1.67
C ASP A 140 -26.92 -4.19 2.78
N GLU A 141 -26.00 -4.27 3.75
CA GLU A 141 -25.95 -3.33 4.89
C GLU A 141 -25.05 -2.11 4.66
N CYS A 142 -24.20 -2.15 3.63
CA CYS A 142 -23.38 -1.02 3.23
C CYS A 142 -23.53 -0.80 1.72
N GLN A 143 -24.31 0.22 1.35
CA GLN A 143 -24.49 0.66 -0.04
C GLN A 143 -23.70 1.92 -0.36
N ASP A 144 -22.72 2.23 0.49
CA ASP A 144 -21.93 3.44 0.42
C ASP A 144 -21.05 3.40 -0.84
N THR A 145 -21.07 4.48 -1.60
CA THR A 145 -20.12 4.77 -2.68
C THR A 145 -18.71 4.97 -2.12
N MET A 146 -17.68 4.94 -2.97
CA MET A 146 -16.31 5.22 -2.52
C MET A 146 -16.19 6.59 -1.85
N GLU A 147 -16.84 7.61 -2.41
CA GLU A 147 -16.90 8.96 -1.84
C GLU A 147 -17.55 8.97 -0.44
N GLU A 148 -18.63 8.22 -0.24
CA GLU A 148 -19.29 8.09 1.07
C GLU A 148 -18.43 7.30 2.07
N ILE A 149 -17.72 6.27 1.62
CA ILE A 149 -16.77 5.51 2.44
C ILE A 149 -15.61 6.41 2.90
N GLU A 150 -15.02 7.15 1.96
CA GLU A 150 -13.94 8.08 2.25
C GLU A 150 -14.38 9.17 3.21
N SER A 151 -15.56 9.76 2.98
CA SER A 151 -16.14 10.76 3.89
C SER A 151 -16.36 10.19 5.28
N ALA A 152 -16.92 8.97 5.40
CA ALA A 152 -17.18 8.35 6.69
C ALA A 152 -15.88 8.02 7.45
N VAL A 153 -14.86 7.54 6.75
CA VAL A 153 -13.54 7.27 7.34
C VAL A 153 -12.86 8.57 7.75
N ALA A 154 -12.90 9.61 6.91
CA ALA A 154 -12.35 10.92 7.22
C ALA A 154 -13.03 11.52 8.46
N ASP A 155 -14.37 11.56 8.49
CA ASP A 155 -15.15 12.10 9.61
C ASP A 155 -14.83 11.37 10.92
N TYR A 156 -14.76 10.04 10.89
CA TYR A 156 -14.44 9.23 12.06
C TYR A 156 -13.02 9.44 12.58
N LEU A 157 -12.07 9.68 11.68
CA LEU A 157 -10.68 9.97 12.03
C LEU A 157 -10.45 11.45 12.38
N ASN A 158 -11.48 12.30 12.30
CA ASN A 158 -11.39 13.76 12.42
C ASN A 158 -10.47 14.41 11.38
N LEU A 159 -10.50 13.89 10.15
CA LEU A 159 -9.74 14.38 9.00
C LEU A 159 -10.68 14.82 7.87
N THR A 160 -10.11 15.45 6.85
CA THR A 160 -10.80 15.72 5.58
C THR A 160 -10.47 14.65 4.54
N ALA A 161 -11.33 14.49 3.53
CA ALA A 161 -11.07 13.57 2.41
C ALA A 161 -9.76 13.91 1.67
N ASP A 162 -9.45 15.21 1.52
CA ASP A 162 -8.18 15.66 0.91
C ASP A 162 -6.96 15.22 1.73
N GLU A 163 -7.07 15.17 3.07
CA GLU A 163 -6.00 14.69 3.96
C GLU A 163 -5.84 13.17 3.94
N ILE A 164 -6.92 12.41 3.75
CA ILE A 164 -6.87 10.94 3.57
C ILE A 164 -6.04 10.56 2.34
N HIS A 165 -6.18 11.31 1.25
CA HIS A 165 -5.50 11.06 -0.03
C HIS A 165 -4.17 11.79 -0.19
N GLY A 166 -3.89 12.74 0.70
CA GLY A 166 -2.74 13.62 0.63
C GLY A 166 -1.42 12.91 0.92
N ASP A 167 -0.32 13.58 0.56
CA ASP A 167 1.01 13.22 1.06
C ASP A 167 1.10 13.66 2.52
N ILE A 168 0.80 12.73 3.43
CA ILE A 168 0.75 13.00 4.88
C ILE A 168 2.09 13.49 5.45
N VAL A 169 3.22 13.18 4.81
CA VAL A 169 4.54 13.71 5.22
C VAL A 169 4.69 15.15 4.77
N GLU A 170 4.33 15.47 3.52
CA GLU A 170 4.34 16.86 3.03
C GLU A 170 3.34 17.74 3.80
N LEU A 171 2.16 17.22 4.15
CA LEU A 171 1.18 17.94 4.97
C LEU A 171 1.77 18.30 6.35
N ALA A 172 2.43 17.33 7.01
CA ALA A 172 3.08 17.55 8.30
C ALA A 172 4.22 18.58 8.23
N ASP A 173 5.07 18.49 7.21
CA ASP A 173 6.14 19.47 6.98
C ASP A 173 5.60 20.89 6.72
N ASN A 174 4.34 20.99 6.26
CA ASN A 174 3.63 22.24 6.04
C ASN A 174 2.69 22.64 7.20
N GLN A 175 2.95 22.17 8.42
CA GLN A 175 2.22 22.49 9.66
C GLN A 175 0.80 21.90 9.75
N SER A 176 0.47 20.87 8.95
CA SER A 176 -0.72 20.04 9.14
C SER A 176 -0.31 18.62 9.50
N ASP A 177 0.06 18.40 10.75
CA ASP A 177 0.66 17.15 11.24
C ASP A 177 -0.37 16.10 11.70
N GLU A 178 -1.62 16.50 11.92
CA GLU A 178 -2.71 15.60 12.36
C GLU A 178 -2.88 14.37 11.47
N PRO A 179 -2.92 14.46 10.11
CA PRO A 179 -3.02 13.28 9.25
C PRO A 179 -1.88 12.28 9.44
N LEU A 180 -0.64 12.77 9.60
CA LEU A 180 0.52 11.91 9.84
C LEU A 180 0.45 11.24 11.21
N ARG A 181 0.04 11.98 12.25
CA ARG A 181 -0.11 11.45 13.61
C ARG A 181 -1.19 10.37 13.67
N VAL A 182 -2.33 10.60 13.03
CA VAL A 182 -3.40 9.60 12.91
C VAL A 182 -2.90 8.36 12.17
N ALA A 183 -2.22 8.54 11.03
CA ALA A 183 -1.69 7.43 10.24
C ALA A 183 -0.69 6.57 11.04
N LEU A 184 0.25 7.20 11.74
CA LEU A 184 1.23 6.53 12.60
C LEU A 184 0.55 5.76 13.75
N ALA A 185 -0.44 6.36 14.40
CA ALA A 185 -1.19 5.71 15.46
C ALA A 185 -1.95 4.47 14.95
N LEU A 186 -2.59 4.56 13.78
CA LEU A 186 -3.25 3.42 13.15
C LEU A 186 -2.26 2.28 12.85
N GLN A 187 -1.10 2.61 12.27
CA GLN A 187 -0.09 1.59 11.95
C GLN A 187 0.46 0.92 13.21
N ILE A 188 0.85 1.70 14.21
CA ILE A 188 1.37 1.16 15.47
C ILE A 188 0.34 0.24 16.13
N CYS A 189 -0.93 0.66 16.15
CA CYS A 189 -2.01 -0.18 16.67
C CYS A 189 -2.17 -1.46 15.83
N ALA A 190 -2.03 -1.38 14.52
CA ALA A 190 -2.08 -2.53 13.63
C ALA A 190 -0.98 -3.55 13.93
N GLU A 191 0.27 -3.09 14.06
CA GLU A 191 1.42 -3.93 14.37
C GLU A 191 1.33 -4.56 15.76
N HIS A 192 0.87 -3.79 16.76
CA HIS A 192 0.66 -4.30 18.10
C HIS A 192 -0.48 -5.32 18.17
N TYR A 193 -1.59 -5.06 17.47
CA TYR A 193 -2.74 -5.95 17.43
C TYR A 193 -2.39 -7.31 16.82
N ASN A 194 -1.65 -7.31 15.70
CA ASN A 194 -1.18 -8.53 15.08
C ASN A 194 0.07 -8.31 14.20
N HIS A 195 1.25 -8.51 14.79
CA HIS A 195 2.53 -8.38 14.06
C HIS A 195 2.67 -9.27 12.82
N THR A 196 1.96 -10.40 12.73
CA THR A 196 2.02 -11.29 11.55
C THR A 196 1.06 -10.90 10.45
N ASN A 197 0.02 -10.15 10.78
CA ASN A 197 -0.98 -9.66 9.84
C ASN A 197 -1.62 -8.37 10.38
N PRO A 198 -0.91 -7.22 10.29
CA PRO A 198 -1.39 -5.94 10.82
C PRO A 198 -2.74 -5.52 10.23
N TYR A 199 -3.04 -5.90 8.99
CA TYR A 199 -4.30 -5.62 8.31
C TYR A 199 -5.56 -6.06 9.10
N ARG A 200 -5.44 -7.08 9.95
CA ARG A 200 -6.54 -7.56 10.82
C ARG A 200 -7.06 -6.49 11.79
N PHE A 201 -6.22 -5.51 12.14
CA PHE A 201 -6.66 -4.36 12.93
C PHE A 201 -7.64 -3.48 12.15
N TYR A 202 -7.33 -3.15 10.90
CA TYR A 202 -8.20 -2.33 10.05
C TYR A 202 -9.55 -2.99 9.81
N GLU A 203 -9.59 -4.31 9.58
CA GLU A 203 -10.86 -5.06 9.48
C GLU A 203 -11.71 -4.98 10.75
N LYS A 204 -11.07 -4.87 11.92
CA LYS A 204 -11.76 -4.71 13.21
C LYS A 204 -12.17 -3.28 13.46
N LEU A 205 -11.38 -2.31 12.99
CA LEU A 205 -11.71 -0.89 13.04
C LEU A 205 -13.00 -0.63 12.27
N VAL A 206 -13.13 -1.19 11.06
CA VAL A 206 -14.22 -0.87 10.12
C VAL A 206 -15.54 -1.61 10.38
N GLN A 207 -15.54 -2.62 11.26
CA GLN A 207 -16.74 -3.34 11.72
C GLN A 207 -17.61 -2.48 12.64
N HIS A 208 -17.03 -1.43 13.24
CA HIS A 208 -17.76 -0.54 14.11
C HIS A 208 -18.40 0.57 13.30
N ASP A 209 -19.60 0.93 13.74
CA ASP A 209 -20.39 1.94 13.07
C ASP A 209 -19.66 3.29 13.17
N PHE A 210 -19.20 3.78 12.02
CA PHE A 210 -18.62 5.11 11.85
C PHE A 210 -19.65 6.23 12.17
N SER A 211 -20.89 5.87 12.55
CA SER A 211 -22.03 6.78 12.71
C SER A 211 -22.26 7.40 14.10
N GLY A 212 -21.50 7.09 15.18
CA GLY A 212 -21.56 7.98 16.36
C GLY A 212 -21.09 7.58 17.77
N GLU A 213 -21.00 8.66 18.56
CA GLU A 213 -20.74 8.87 20.01
C GLU A 213 -19.31 8.69 20.58
N GLN A 214 -18.51 7.72 20.13
CA GLN A 214 -17.15 7.53 20.65
C GLN A 214 -16.08 7.93 19.64
N SER A 215 -15.03 8.61 20.09
CA SER A 215 -13.89 8.91 19.21
C SER A 215 -13.18 7.62 18.82
N TRP A 216 -12.60 7.56 17.62
CA TRP A 216 -11.83 6.40 17.18
C TRP A 216 -10.67 6.08 18.15
N ALA A 217 -10.09 7.11 18.77
CA ALA A 217 -9.06 6.98 19.80
C ALA A 217 -9.55 6.17 21.01
N GLU A 218 -10.68 6.55 21.62
CA GLU A 218 -11.31 5.82 22.74
C GLU A 218 -11.64 4.37 22.36
N TYR A 219 -12.06 4.16 21.11
CA TYR A 219 -12.38 2.84 20.60
C TYR A 219 -11.14 1.95 20.46
N VAL A 220 -10.03 2.47 19.90
CA VAL A 220 -8.77 1.73 19.78
C VAL A 220 -8.18 1.40 21.17
N GLU A 221 -8.29 2.31 22.13
CA GLU A 221 -7.91 2.04 23.54
C GLU A 221 -8.63 0.82 24.13
N SER A 222 -9.90 0.62 23.77
CA SER A 222 -10.68 -0.53 24.24
C SER A 222 -10.19 -1.88 23.67
N PHE A 223 -9.65 -1.86 22.46
CA PHE A 223 -9.14 -3.05 21.76
C PHE A 223 -7.70 -3.38 22.12
N ILE A 224 -6.91 -2.35 22.44
CA ILE A 224 -5.51 -2.49 22.79
C ILE A 224 -5.27 -1.76 24.11
N PRO A 225 -5.59 -2.39 25.27
CA PRO A 225 -5.51 -1.75 26.59
C PRO A 225 -4.11 -1.32 27.01
N SER A 226 -3.07 -1.77 26.29
CA SER A 226 -1.67 -1.38 26.47
C SER A 226 -1.21 -0.27 25.51
N SER A 227 -2.08 0.16 24.57
CA SER A 227 -1.88 1.29 23.66
C SER A 227 -2.41 2.66 24.11
N PRO A 228 -3.13 2.87 25.25
CA PRO A 228 -3.59 4.21 25.62
C PRO A 228 -2.45 5.22 25.69
N THR A 229 -1.30 4.82 26.25
CA THR A 229 -0.11 5.69 26.27
C THR A 229 0.39 6.05 24.88
N ILE A 230 0.29 5.13 23.91
CA ILE A 230 0.73 5.35 22.53
C ILE A 230 -0.24 6.30 21.82
N ILE A 231 -1.56 6.05 21.96
CA ILE A 231 -2.61 6.87 21.35
C ILE A 231 -2.59 8.28 21.95
N THR A 232 -2.55 8.40 23.28
CA THR A 232 -2.40 9.68 23.98
C THR A 232 -1.13 10.41 23.57
N ALA A 233 0.01 9.73 23.51
CA ALA A 233 1.27 10.38 23.17
C ALA A 233 1.33 10.81 21.69
N ILE A 234 0.80 10.01 20.77
CA ILE A 234 0.81 10.35 19.34
C ILE A 234 -0.26 11.37 19.01
N MET A 235 -1.48 11.22 19.52
CA MET A 235 -2.61 12.10 19.17
C MET A 235 -2.77 13.30 20.11
N GLY A 236 -2.06 13.35 21.23
CA GLY A 236 -2.18 14.43 22.21
C GLY A 236 -3.57 14.48 22.87
N VAL A 237 -4.28 13.36 22.90
CA VAL A 237 -5.60 13.25 23.54
C VAL A 237 -5.37 13.25 25.06
N ASP A 238 -5.79 14.32 25.73
CA ASP A 238 -5.65 14.50 27.17
C ASP A 238 -6.47 13.44 27.93
N THR A 239 -5.81 12.39 28.41
CA THR A 239 -6.42 11.40 29.30
C THR A 239 -6.12 11.71 30.77
N ASN A 240 -6.24 12.96 31.21
CA ASN A 240 -6.32 13.41 32.61
C ASN A 240 -5.23 12.96 33.62
N ASP A 241 -4.23 12.15 33.27
CA ASP A 241 -3.18 11.69 34.19
C ASP A 241 -2.00 11.08 33.42
N LEU A 242 -1.24 11.88 32.68
CA LEU A 242 0.17 11.60 32.38
C LEU A 242 0.94 12.92 32.36
N GLU A 243 2.00 12.99 33.16
CA GLU A 243 2.92 14.14 33.26
C GLU A 243 3.25 14.68 31.87
N GLU A 244 2.93 15.96 31.65
CA GLU A 244 3.29 16.82 30.50
C GLU A 244 3.99 16.06 29.36
N VAL A 245 3.20 15.47 28.46
CA VAL A 245 3.71 15.23 27.09
C VAL A 245 4.20 16.61 26.64
N PRO A 246 5.49 16.79 26.33
CA PRO A 246 5.97 18.09 25.90
C PRO A 246 5.10 18.48 24.71
N GLU A 247 4.50 19.68 24.73
CA GLU A 247 4.05 20.31 23.49
C GLU A 247 5.24 20.21 22.55
N THR A 248 5.19 19.25 21.62
CA THR A 248 6.25 19.06 20.66
C THR A 248 6.22 20.32 19.82
N ASP A 249 7.16 21.22 20.09
CA ASP A 249 7.55 22.28 19.16
C ASP A 249 7.51 21.66 17.76
N HIS A 250 6.66 22.17 16.87
CA HIS A 250 6.28 21.53 15.61
C HIS A 250 7.51 21.22 14.78
N THR A 251 8.07 20.04 14.99
CA THR A 251 9.29 19.62 14.32
C THR A 251 8.88 18.61 13.26
N ASN A 252 9.52 18.73 12.09
CA ASN A 252 9.20 18.04 10.83
C ASN A 252 8.76 16.56 10.96
N ALA A 253 8.14 16.03 9.90
CA ALA A 253 7.54 14.69 9.88
C ALA A 253 8.47 13.58 10.41
N HIS A 254 9.79 13.71 10.19
CA HIS A 254 10.80 12.78 10.67
C HIS A 254 10.85 12.69 12.22
N GLN A 255 10.73 13.81 12.94
CA GLN A 255 10.77 13.80 14.39
C GLN A 255 9.49 13.21 15.00
N ILE A 256 8.34 13.47 14.38
CA ILE A 256 7.05 12.87 14.78
C ILE A 256 7.14 11.35 14.66
N ALA A 257 7.69 10.84 13.55
CA ALA A 257 7.86 9.40 13.34
C ALA A 257 8.83 8.76 14.35
N GLN A 258 9.98 9.39 14.60
CA GLN A 258 10.94 8.89 15.60
C GLN A 258 10.35 8.84 17.00
N TYR A 259 9.57 9.86 17.36
CA TYR A 259 8.87 9.89 18.64
C TYR A 259 7.83 8.77 18.73
N ALA A 260 6.99 8.61 17.69
CA ALA A 260 5.97 7.57 17.65
C ALA A 260 6.57 6.16 17.80
N HIS A 261 7.65 5.86 17.08
CA HIS A 261 8.34 4.58 17.19
C HIS A 261 9.00 4.38 18.58
N GLY A 262 9.49 5.45 19.21
CA GLY A 262 10.06 5.39 20.56
C GLY A 262 9.06 5.01 21.67
N LEU A 263 7.75 5.04 21.38
CA LEU A 263 6.69 4.64 22.30
C LEU A 263 6.40 3.13 22.27
N LEU A 264 6.91 2.40 21.26
CA LEU A 264 6.80 0.96 21.17
C LEU A 264 7.77 0.29 22.18
N PRO A 265 7.32 -0.70 22.98
CA PRO A 265 8.15 -1.40 23.96
C PRO A 265 9.20 -2.34 23.35
#